data_AF-A0A384JBL9-F1
#
_entry.id   AF-A0A384JBL9-F1
#
_cell.length_a   1.000
_cell.length_b   1.000
_cell.length_c   1.000
_cell.angle_alpha   90.00
_cell.angle_beta   90.00
_cell.angle_gamma   90.00
#
_symmetry.space_group_name_H-M   'P 1'
#
loop_
_entity.id
_entity.type
_entity.pdbx_description
1 polymer ?
#
loop_
_entity_poly.entity_id
_entity_poly.type
_entity_poly.pdbx_seq_one_letter_code
_entity_poly.pdbx_strand_id
1 'polypeptide(L)'
;MWAGGSLVFNTTSGEQLRLDNMRAACIERIVDVSVRGREGDEKVFVNIERRVGLADTGDEHQIDPDAESSAIASGKGSVSDRNYMADQRLLQRHRVDNNDNIGQASLVETRNIVFMREKDTATAKEDCARLPKILRPTRKPDFDVRITPTQSLLFRFSALTFNAHAIHLDPQYCREFEGYRNLLLHGPLSLVLMFSVLRSQLQPGEIIKRFNYRNLAPLYANEELRVCVGKDADKSNKYEVWIEGKEGGYAVKGSAVVGPLDTVDS
;
A
#
# COMPACT_ATOMS: atom_id res chain seq x y z
N MET A 1 -1.79 -8.99 -9.83
CA MET A 1 -0.43 -8.59 -9.43
C MET A 1 -0.38 -7.12 -9.03
N TRP A 2 0.43 -6.77 -8.03
CA TRP A 2 0.63 -5.40 -7.58
C TRP A 2 1.83 -4.77 -8.30
N ALA A 3 1.63 -3.76 -9.15
CA ALA A 3 2.69 -3.19 -9.97
C ALA A 3 3.36 -1.95 -9.35
N GLY A 4 2.68 -1.25 -8.44
CA GLY A 4 3.23 -0.09 -7.77
C GLY A 4 2.14 0.80 -7.19
N GLY A 5 2.51 2.05 -6.92
CA GLY A 5 1.58 3.00 -6.36
C GLY A 5 2.25 4.26 -5.81
N SER A 6 1.46 5.02 -5.09
CA SER A 6 1.89 6.20 -4.36
C SER A 6 1.15 6.34 -3.04
N LEU A 7 1.75 7.05 -2.10
CA LEU A 7 1.18 7.40 -0.81
C LEU A 7 1.45 8.87 -0.56
N VAL A 8 0.44 9.59 -0.10
CA VAL A 8 0.53 10.99 0.33
C VAL A 8 -0.03 11.05 1.74
N PHE A 9 0.82 11.41 2.69
CA PHE A 9 0.44 11.57 4.09
C PHE A 9 0.07 13.03 4.33
N ASN A 10 -0.93 13.24 5.19
CA ASN A 10 -1.25 14.59 5.64
C ASN A 10 -0.06 15.15 6.40
N THR A 11 0.11 16.46 6.39
CA THR A 11 1.19 17.14 7.10
C THR A 11 0.66 17.99 8.25
N THR A 12 -0.66 18.18 8.32
CA THR A 12 -1.35 18.81 9.44
C THR A 12 -1.38 17.85 10.63
N SER A 13 -0.96 18.35 11.80
CA SER A 13 -0.84 17.55 13.03
C SER A 13 -2.16 16.91 13.50
N GLY A 14 -3.28 17.61 13.30
CA GLY A 14 -4.63 17.15 13.66
C GLY A 14 -5.17 16.05 12.74
N GLU A 15 -4.62 15.93 11.54
CA GLU A 15 -5.06 14.95 10.54
C GLU A 15 -4.14 13.72 10.48
N GLN A 16 -3.18 13.59 11.41
CA GLN A 16 -2.30 12.41 11.45
C GLN A 16 -3.05 11.17 11.96
N LEU A 17 -2.80 10.00 11.34
CA LEU A 17 -3.20 8.71 11.94
C LEU A 17 -2.29 8.41 13.12
N ARG A 18 -2.88 8.35 14.31
CA ARG A 18 -2.20 7.99 15.56
C ARG A 18 -2.69 6.62 16.03
N LEU A 19 -1.87 5.94 16.83
CA LEU A 19 -2.23 4.69 17.50
C LEU A 19 -2.81 5.02 18.89
N ASP A 20 -3.88 5.78 18.91
CA ASP A 20 -4.54 6.33 20.10
C ASP A 20 -5.95 5.73 20.31
N ASN A 21 -6.20 4.56 19.72
CA ASN A 21 -7.49 3.86 19.71
C ASN A 21 -8.65 4.62 19.06
N MET A 22 -8.38 5.72 18.33
CA MET A 22 -9.39 6.39 17.54
C MET A 22 -9.82 5.53 16.35
N ARG A 23 -11.12 5.61 16.03
CA ARG A 23 -11.67 4.93 14.85
C ARG A 23 -11.16 5.64 13.59
N ALA A 24 -10.70 4.86 12.63
CA ALA A 24 -10.37 5.32 11.29
C ALA A 24 -11.28 4.65 10.26
N ALA A 25 -11.60 5.38 9.21
CA ALA A 25 -12.32 4.86 8.04
C ALA A 25 -11.38 4.80 6.85
N CYS A 26 -11.59 3.81 5.98
CA CYS A 26 -10.91 3.71 4.69
C CYS A 26 -11.96 3.65 3.59
N ILE A 27 -11.92 4.62 2.69
CA ILE A 27 -12.75 4.65 1.50
C ILE A 27 -11.90 4.20 0.33
N GLU A 28 -12.34 3.14 -0.35
CA GLU A 28 -11.66 2.59 -1.51
C GLU A 28 -12.52 2.79 -2.76
N ARG A 29 -11.91 3.26 -3.86
CA ARG A 29 -12.57 3.40 -5.15
C ARG A 29 -11.64 3.02 -6.30
N ILE A 30 -12.24 2.47 -7.36
CA ILE A 30 -11.57 2.34 -8.66
C ILE A 30 -11.58 3.72 -9.32
N VAL A 31 -10.40 4.23 -9.64
CA VAL A 31 -10.21 5.53 -10.31
C VAL A 31 -10.32 5.38 -11.81
N ASP A 32 -9.58 4.41 -12.36
CA ASP A 32 -9.64 4.08 -13.77
C ASP A 32 -9.26 2.63 -14.03
N VAL A 33 -9.72 2.14 -15.18
CA VAL A 33 -9.40 0.81 -15.71
C VAL A 33 -8.92 0.99 -17.14
N SER A 34 -7.78 0.40 -17.47
CA SER A 34 -7.28 0.37 -18.85
C SER A 34 -6.80 -1.01 -19.25
N VAL A 35 -7.08 -1.40 -20.49
CA VAL A 35 -6.60 -2.65 -21.07
C VAL A 35 -5.44 -2.33 -22.00
N ARG A 36 -4.32 -3.04 -21.82
CA ARG A 36 -3.13 -2.88 -22.67
C ARG A 36 -2.55 -4.25 -22.98
N GLY A 37 -1.99 -4.40 -24.17
CA GLY A 37 -1.37 -5.65 -24.61
C GLY A 37 -1.77 -5.99 -26.03
N ARG A 38 -1.38 -7.19 -26.47
CA ARG A 38 -1.80 -7.75 -27.74
C ARG A 38 -3.05 -8.61 -27.52
N GLU A 39 -3.85 -8.78 -28.55
CA GLU A 39 -4.96 -9.74 -28.50
C GLU A 39 -4.43 -11.13 -28.12
N GLY A 40 -5.02 -11.74 -27.08
CA GLY A 40 -4.53 -12.99 -26.49
C GLY A 40 -3.69 -12.81 -25.22
N ASP A 41 -3.01 -11.69 -25.05
CA ASP A 41 -2.09 -11.37 -23.93
C ASP A 41 -2.37 -9.98 -23.33
N GLU A 42 -3.65 -9.62 -23.25
CA GLU A 42 -4.08 -8.37 -22.65
C GLU A 42 -3.92 -8.39 -21.13
N LYS A 43 -3.55 -7.22 -20.59
CA LYS A 43 -3.45 -6.97 -19.16
C LYS A 43 -4.43 -5.86 -18.80
N VAL A 44 -5.19 -6.07 -17.74
CA VAL A 44 -6.12 -5.07 -17.21
C VAL A 44 -5.43 -4.36 -16.06
N PHE A 45 -5.14 -3.08 -16.26
CA PHE A 45 -4.59 -2.18 -15.25
C PHE A 45 -5.76 -1.51 -14.55
N VAL A 46 -5.84 -1.68 -13.24
CA VAL A 46 -6.86 -1.10 -12.36
C VAL A 46 -6.15 -0.19 -11.38
N ASN A 47 -6.42 1.10 -11.46
CA ASN A 47 -5.93 2.07 -10.49
C ASN A 47 -6.97 2.23 -9.39
N ILE A 48 -6.55 2.00 -8.15
CA ILE A 48 -7.39 2.10 -6.95
C ILE A 48 -6.87 3.25 -6.11
N GLU A 49 -7.77 4.12 -5.66
CA GLU A 49 -7.47 5.13 -4.64
C GLU A 49 -8.12 4.72 -3.33
N ARG A 50 -7.34 4.82 -2.26
CA ARG A 50 -7.76 4.57 -0.88
C ARG A 50 -7.52 5.84 -0.09
N ARG A 51 -8.58 6.40 0.50
CA ARG A 51 -8.49 7.55 1.40
C ARG A 51 -8.77 7.06 2.82
N VAL A 52 -7.82 7.29 3.70
CA VAL A 52 -7.89 6.89 5.11
C VAL A 52 -7.89 8.14 5.97
N GLY A 53 -8.81 8.21 6.93
CA GLY A 53 -8.94 9.34 7.85
C GLY A 53 -9.63 8.94 9.15
N LEU A 54 -9.62 9.84 10.13
CA LEU A 54 -10.33 9.66 11.39
C LEU A 54 -11.85 9.65 11.14
N ALA A 55 -12.50 8.58 11.61
CA ALA A 55 -13.94 8.41 11.44
C ALA A 55 -14.73 9.28 12.43
N ASP A 56 -14.18 9.45 13.64
CA ASP A 56 -14.86 10.08 14.76
C ASP A 56 -14.17 11.40 15.12
N THR A 57 -14.74 12.50 14.64
CA THR A 57 -14.22 13.86 14.86
C THR A 57 -15.15 14.70 15.75
N GLY A 58 -16.08 14.05 16.48
CA GLY A 58 -17.01 14.74 17.38
C GLY A 58 -18.41 15.02 16.81
N ASP A 59 -18.74 14.53 15.61
CA ASP A 59 -20.10 14.63 15.05
C ASP A 59 -21.07 13.56 15.61
N GLU A 60 -20.56 12.53 16.31
CA GLU A 60 -21.41 11.51 16.97
C GLU A 60 -22.13 12.06 18.22
N HIS A 61 -21.68 13.20 18.79
CA HIS A 61 -22.33 13.85 19.93
C HIS A 61 -23.56 14.72 19.60
N GLN A 62 -23.97 14.79 18.33
CA GLN A 62 -25.28 15.35 17.95
C GLN A 62 -26.40 14.30 17.88
N ILE A 63 -26.17 13.09 18.41
CA ILE A 63 -27.25 12.14 18.66
C ILE A 63 -27.72 12.40 20.10
N ASP A 64 -28.87 13.06 20.19
CA ASP A 64 -29.63 13.24 21.41
C ASP A 64 -29.75 11.90 22.17
N PRO A 65 -29.27 11.77 23.42
CA PRO A 65 -29.41 10.55 24.19
C PRO A 65 -30.88 10.13 24.41
N ASP A 66 -31.84 11.04 24.27
CA ASP A 66 -33.27 10.72 24.32
C ASP A 66 -33.78 10.03 23.02
N ALA A 67 -33.00 10.08 21.94
CA ALA A 67 -33.28 9.33 20.71
C ALA A 67 -32.93 7.83 20.83
N GLU A 68 -32.03 7.44 21.75
CA GLU A 68 -31.68 6.03 21.97
C GLU A 68 -32.83 5.24 22.59
N SER A 69 -33.57 5.86 23.52
CA SER A 69 -34.72 5.23 24.18
C SER A 69 -35.94 5.12 23.24
N SER A 70 -36.14 6.11 22.37
CA SER A 70 -37.30 6.15 21.45
C SER A 70 -37.12 5.33 20.16
N ALA A 71 -35.88 5.07 19.73
CA ALA A 71 -35.61 4.24 18.54
C ALA A 71 -35.79 2.74 18.78
N ILE A 72 -35.54 2.26 20.00
CA ILE A 72 -35.81 0.86 20.38
C ILE A 72 -37.32 0.60 20.41
N ALA A 73 -38.13 1.62 20.74
CA ALA A 73 -39.58 1.51 20.83
C ALA A 73 -40.33 1.68 19.49
N SER A 74 -39.71 2.25 18.44
CA SER A 74 -40.43 2.68 17.22
C SER A 74 -40.05 1.96 15.92
N GLY A 75 -39.10 1.02 15.94
CA GLY A 75 -38.82 0.15 14.78
C GLY A 75 -38.45 0.88 13.48
N LYS A 76 -37.93 2.11 13.55
CA LYS A 76 -37.55 2.91 12.37
C LYS A 76 -36.03 3.15 12.34
N GLY A 77 -35.43 2.69 11.25
CA GLY A 77 -34.00 2.82 10.94
C GLY A 77 -33.26 1.50 11.21
N SER A 78 -33.14 0.66 10.19
CA SER A 78 -32.29 -0.52 10.27
C SER A 78 -30.84 -0.07 10.51
N VAL A 79 -30.02 -0.93 11.12
CA VAL A 79 -28.57 -0.69 11.29
C VAL A 79 -27.89 -0.37 9.95
N SER A 80 -28.43 -0.87 8.83
CA SER A 80 -27.92 -0.57 7.48
C SER A 80 -28.09 0.90 7.07
N ASP A 81 -29.19 1.55 7.44
CA ASP A 81 -29.45 2.95 7.06
C ASP A 81 -28.52 3.94 7.78
N ARG A 82 -28.14 3.61 9.03
CA ARG A 82 -27.18 4.42 9.82
C ARG A 82 -25.77 4.34 9.26
N ASN A 83 -25.33 3.14 8.88
CA ASN A 83 -24.02 2.94 8.26
C ASN A 83 -23.92 3.66 6.91
N TYR A 84 -24.99 3.64 6.11
CA TYR A 84 -25.03 4.33 4.82
C TYR A 84 -24.86 5.85 4.95
N MET A 85 -25.53 6.48 5.93
CA MET A 85 -25.40 7.91 6.18
C MET A 85 -24.00 8.28 6.73
N ALA A 86 -23.42 7.44 7.57
CA ALA A 86 -22.05 7.61 8.05
C ALA A 86 -21.04 7.50 6.88
N ASP A 87 -21.21 6.52 6.00
CA ASP A 87 -20.38 6.33 4.80
C ASP A 87 -20.50 7.51 3.84
N GLN A 88 -21.71 8.07 3.65
CA GLN A 88 -21.91 9.27 2.83
C GLN A 88 -21.20 10.50 3.43
N ARG A 89 -21.25 10.70 4.75
CA ARG A 89 -20.53 11.79 5.43
C ARG A 89 -19.02 11.62 5.31
N LEU A 90 -18.51 10.41 5.49
CA LEU A 90 -17.09 10.09 5.28
C LEU A 90 -16.66 10.35 3.83
N LEU A 91 -17.47 9.93 2.86
CA LEU A 91 -17.26 10.20 1.43
C LEU A 91 -17.21 11.70 1.17
N GLN A 92 -18.16 12.47 1.68
CA GLN A 92 -18.20 13.92 1.47
C GLN A 92 -17.00 14.62 2.14
N ARG A 93 -16.59 14.17 3.32
CA ARG A 93 -15.46 14.71 4.08
C ARG A 93 -14.12 14.50 3.38
N HIS A 94 -13.92 13.31 2.83
CA HIS A 94 -12.64 12.92 2.23
C HIS A 94 -12.59 13.11 0.71
N ARG A 95 -13.69 13.52 0.06
CA ARG A 95 -13.71 13.78 -1.37
C ARG A 95 -13.10 15.15 -1.67
N VAL A 96 -11.96 15.13 -2.35
CA VAL A 96 -11.33 16.32 -2.94
C VAL A 96 -11.03 15.99 -4.39
N ASP A 97 -11.50 16.84 -5.31
CA ASP A 97 -11.31 16.65 -6.76
C ASP A 97 -9.92 17.13 -7.25
N ASN A 98 -9.03 17.50 -6.33
CA ASN A 98 -7.68 17.98 -6.62
C ASN A 98 -6.62 17.00 -6.11
N ASN A 99 -5.69 16.58 -6.98
CA ASN A 99 -4.65 15.60 -6.69
C ASN A 99 -3.58 16.09 -5.70
N ASP A 100 -3.38 17.39 -5.56
CA ASP A 100 -2.32 17.94 -4.70
C ASP A 100 -2.75 18.14 -3.24
N ASN A 101 -4.06 18.23 -3.00
CA ASN A 101 -4.65 18.41 -1.68
C ASN A 101 -5.43 17.16 -1.29
N ILE A 102 -4.98 16.47 -0.26
CA ILE A 102 -5.67 15.27 0.24
C ILE A 102 -6.86 15.59 1.16
N GLY A 103 -7.13 16.87 1.42
CA GLY A 103 -8.21 17.34 2.29
C GLY A 103 -8.00 16.91 3.73
N GLN A 104 -9.07 16.47 4.36
CA GLN A 104 -9.07 15.89 5.71
C GLN A 104 -8.72 14.39 5.72
N ALA A 105 -8.27 13.83 4.59
CA ALA A 105 -7.72 12.48 4.62
C ALA A 105 -6.35 12.53 5.31
N SER A 106 -6.13 11.62 6.25
CA SER A 106 -4.83 11.44 6.89
C SER A 106 -3.81 10.79 5.95
N LEU A 107 -4.28 9.94 5.05
CA LEU A 107 -3.49 9.24 4.05
C LEU A 107 -4.32 9.04 2.79
N VAL A 108 -3.72 9.31 1.64
CA VAL A 108 -4.22 8.88 0.34
C VAL A 108 -3.21 7.93 -0.27
N GLU A 109 -3.65 6.71 -0.57
CA GLU A 109 -2.87 5.68 -1.25
C GLU A 109 -3.46 5.43 -2.64
N THR A 110 -2.61 5.45 -3.66
CA THR A 110 -2.94 4.95 -5.00
C THR A 110 -2.25 3.62 -5.21
N ARG A 111 -2.97 2.61 -5.71
CA ARG A 111 -2.45 1.30 -6.08
C ARG A 111 -2.66 1.04 -7.56
N ASN A 112 -1.64 0.53 -8.23
CA ASN A 112 -1.77 0.00 -9.58
C ASN A 112 -1.79 -1.52 -9.52
N ILE A 113 -2.96 -2.11 -9.77
CA ILE A 113 -3.17 -3.55 -9.81
C ILE A 113 -3.30 -4.00 -11.26
N VAL A 114 -2.57 -5.04 -11.60
CA VAL A 114 -2.57 -5.62 -12.94
C VAL A 114 -3.17 -7.01 -12.87
N PHE A 115 -4.29 -7.20 -13.57
CA PHE A 115 -4.87 -8.52 -13.82
C PHE A 115 -4.34 -9.02 -15.15
N MET A 116 -3.92 -10.28 -15.15
CA MET A 116 -3.40 -10.99 -16.31
C MET A 116 -4.32 -12.19 -16.53
N ARG A 117 -4.38 -12.68 -17.76
CA ARG A 117 -5.10 -13.93 -18.01
C ARG A 117 -4.44 -15.08 -17.27
N GLU A 118 -5.27 -16.06 -16.92
CA GLU A 118 -4.78 -17.35 -16.46
C GLU A 118 -3.85 -17.95 -17.52
N LYS A 119 -2.78 -18.58 -17.04
CA LYS A 119 -1.80 -19.23 -17.89
C LYS A 119 -2.15 -20.70 -17.98
N ASP A 120 -1.93 -21.30 -19.15
CA ASP A 120 -1.85 -22.74 -19.21
C ASP A 120 -0.59 -23.25 -18.48
N THR A 121 -0.58 -24.55 -18.16
CA THR A 121 0.48 -25.19 -17.39
C THR A 121 1.84 -25.17 -18.10
N ALA A 122 1.88 -25.20 -19.43
CA ALA A 122 3.13 -25.16 -20.18
C ALA A 122 3.76 -23.76 -20.09
N THR A 123 2.95 -22.72 -20.32
CA THR A 123 3.34 -21.31 -20.18
C THR A 123 3.79 -20.99 -18.76
N ALA A 124 3.10 -21.48 -17.73
CA ALA A 124 3.51 -21.30 -16.34
C ALA A 124 4.88 -21.94 -16.05
N LYS A 125 5.13 -23.15 -16.55
CA LYS A 125 6.44 -23.83 -16.40
C LYS A 125 7.56 -23.09 -17.11
N GLU A 126 7.33 -22.60 -18.32
CA GLU A 126 8.30 -21.79 -19.06
C GLU A 126 8.65 -20.49 -18.32
N ASP A 127 7.64 -19.78 -17.81
CA ASP A 127 7.84 -18.56 -17.01
C ASP A 127 8.63 -18.84 -15.72
N CYS A 128 8.34 -19.97 -15.07
CA CYS A 128 9.06 -20.40 -13.86
C CYS A 128 10.54 -20.67 -14.14
N ALA A 129 10.89 -21.17 -15.33
CA ALA A 129 12.25 -21.47 -15.74
C ALA A 129 13.00 -20.25 -16.32
N ARG A 130 12.27 -19.18 -16.69
CA ARG A 130 12.86 -18.00 -17.31
C ARG A 130 13.76 -17.24 -16.33
N LEU A 131 14.98 -16.93 -16.79
CA LEU A 131 15.90 -16.10 -16.03
C LEU A 131 15.36 -14.67 -15.86
N PRO A 132 15.41 -14.10 -14.64
CA PRO A 132 14.91 -12.75 -14.40
C PRO A 132 15.79 -11.72 -15.11
N LYS A 133 15.16 -10.71 -15.72
CA LYS A 133 15.88 -9.55 -16.23
C LYS A 133 16.28 -8.65 -15.06
N ILE A 134 17.57 -8.56 -14.79
CA ILE A 134 18.12 -7.79 -13.66
C ILE A 134 18.36 -6.34 -14.10
N LEU A 135 17.64 -5.39 -13.51
CA LEU A 135 17.91 -3.97 -13.65
C LEU A 135 18.84 -3.52 -12.52
N ARG A 136 20.09 -3.15 -12.81
CA ARG A 136 21.07 -2.80 -11.77
C ARG A 136 20.80 -1.42 -11.16
N PRO A 137 21.10 -1.23 -9.85
CA PRO A 137 21.06 0.09 -9.24
C PRO A 137 22.04 1.06 -9.87
N THR A 138 21.62 2.31 -10.01
CA THR A 138 22.45 3.39 -10.56
C THR A 138 23.33 4.06 -9.52
N ARG A 139 23.12 3.76 -8.23
CA ARG A 139 23.87 4.32 -7.09
C ARG A 139 24.14 3.25 -6.04
N LYS A 140 25.16 3.49 -5.22
CA LYS A 140 25.38 2.77 -3.97
C LYS A 140 24.38 3.26 -2.90
N PRO A 141 23.86 2.39 -2.03
CA PRO A 141 23.09 2.83 -0.87
C PRO A 141 23.97 3.55 0.15
N ASP A 142 23.38 4.51 0.83
CA ASP A 142 23.98 5.20 1.98
C ASP A 142 23.74 4.36 3.26
N PHE A 143 22.61 3.66 3.31
CA PHE A 143 22.24 2.72 4.37
C PHE A 143 21.47 1.52 3.79
N ASP A 144 21.61 0.34 4.39
CA ASP A 144 20.86 -0.84 4.01
C ASP A 144 20.62 -1.83 5.14
N VAL A 145 19.55 -2.62 5.01
CA VAL A 145 19.21 -3.72 5.91
C VAL A 145 18.93 -4.98 5.09
N ARG A 146 19.46 -6.11 5.53
CA ARG A 146 19.19 -7.43 4.93
C ARG A 146 18.15 -8.19 5.74
N ILE A 147 17.26 -8.88 5.05
CA ILE A 147 16.25 -9.75 5.64
C ILE A 147 16.02 -10.95 4.73
N THR A 148 15.75 -12.10 5.33
CA THR A 148 15.30 -13.30 4.61
C THR A 148 13.85 -13.56 5.03
N PRO A 149 12.84 -13.14 4.23
CA PRO A 149 11.44 -13.35 4.57
C PRO A 149 11.12 -14.84 4.64
N THR A 150 10.60 -15.31 5.77
CA THR A 150 10.22 -16.72 5.92
C THR A 150 8.78 -16.96 5.49
N GLN A 151 8.42 -18.21 5.20
CA GLN A 151 7.02 -18.59 4.94
C GLN A 151 6.09 -18.19 6.09
N SER A 152 6.56 -18.30 7.34
CA SER A 152 5.80 -17.87 8.52
C SER A 152 5.54 -16.36 8.54
N LEU A 153 6.49 -15.54 8.06
CA LEU A 153 6.28 -14.11 7.90
C LEU A 153 5.20 -13.83 6.84
N LEU A 154 5.29 -14.48 5.68
CA LEU A 154 4.29 -14.34 4.61
C LEU A 154 2.90 -14.75 5.10
N PHE A 155 2.77 -15.89 5.78
CA PHE A 155 1.52 -16.36 6.37
C PHE A 155 0.93 -15.35 7.37
N ARG A 156 1.74 -14.86 8.30
CA ARG A 156 1.29 -13.84 9.29
C ARG A 156 0.85 -12.56 8.61
N PHE A 157 1.57 -12.12 7.58
CA PHE A 157 1.19 -10.94 6.82
C PHE A 157 -0.12 -11.14 6.06
N SER A 158 -0.30 -12.30 5.41
CA SER A 158 -1.55 -12.70 4.78
C SER A 158 -2.73 -12.69 5.76
N ALA A 159 -2.55 -13.25 6.95
CA ALA A 159 -3.58 -13.25 7.98
C ALA A 159 -3.92 -11.83 8.48
N LEU A 160 -2.90 -11.02 8.77
CA LEU A 160 -3.07 -9.65 9.27
C LEU A 160 -3.76 -8.72 8.26
N THR A 161 -3.52 -8.95 6.96
CA THR A 161 -4.02 -8.10 5.89
C THR A 161 -5.24 -8.68 5.16
N PHE A 162 -5.77 -9.81 5.63
CA PHE A 162 -6.82 -10.58 4.96
C PHE A 162 -6.50 -10.85 3.48
N ASN A 163 -5.23 -11.12 3.18
CA ASN A 163 -4.71 -11.35 1.84
C ASN A 163 -4.28 -12.81 1.67
N ALA A 164 -5.27 -13.69 1.45
CA ALA A 164 -5.09 -15.15 1.37
C ALA A 164 -4.89 -15.67 -0.06
N HIS A 165 -4.22 -14.91 -0.94
CA HIS A 165 -3.92 -15.39 -2.28
C HIS A 165 -2.93 -16.57 -2.24
N ALA A 166 -3.20 -17.63 -3.02
CA ALA A 166 -2.43 -18.87 -3.00
C ALA A 166 -0.93 -18.68 -3.31
N ILE A 167 -0.56 -17.70 -4.14
CA ILE A 167 0.85 -17.34 -4.42
C ILE A 167 1.70 -16.99 -3.17
N HIS A 168 1.05 -16.69 -2.05
CA HIS A 168 1.71 -16.37 -0.78
C HIS A 168 1.73 -17.54 0.22
N LEU A 169 1.02 -18.63 -0.10
CA LEU A 169 0.70 -19.72 0.83
C LEU A 169 1.12 -21.10 0.29
N ASP A 170 0.96 -21.33 -1.01
CA ASP A 170 1.15 -22.63 -1.65
C ASP A 170 2.25 -22.56 -2.73
N PRO A 171 3.44 -23.14 -2.48
CA PRO A 171 4.54 -23.13 -3.43
C PRO A 171 4.29 -24.04 -4.63
N GLN A 172 3.43 -25.06 -4.53
CA GLN A 172 3.03 -25.87 -5.67
C GLN A 172 2.12 -25.06 -6.59
N TYR A 173 1.13 -24.36 -6.03
CA TYR A 173 0.27 -23.46 -6.81
C TYR A 173 1.07 -22.41 -7.58
N CYS A 174 2.04 -21.78 -6.91
CA CYS A 174 2.97 -20.83 -7.55
C CYS A 174 3.61 -21.41 -8.82
N ARG A 175 4.15 -22.63 -8.75
CA ARG A 175 4.91 -23.25 -9.83
C ARG A 175 4.04 -23.78 -10.95
N GLU A 176 2.90 -24.37 -10.61
CA GLU A 176 2.09 -25.13 -11.57
C GLU A 176 1.06 -24.26 -12.30
N PHE A 177 0.61 -23.15 -11.71
CA PHE A 177 -0.48 -22.34 -12.25
C PHE A 177 -0.10 -20.89 -12.55
N GLU A 178 0.82 -20.29 -11.78
CA GLU A 178 1.11 -18.85 -11.87
C GLU A 178 2.48 -18.55 -12.53
N GLY A 179 3.36 -19.56 -12.57
CA GLY A 179 4.69 -19.47 -13.16
C GLY A 179 5.72 -18.80 -12.25
N TYR A 180 5.55 -18.95 -10.94
CA TYR A 180 6.48 -18.46 -9.93
C TYR A 180 7.22 -19.63 -9.27
N ARG A 181 8.56 -19.54 -9.19
CA ARG A 181 9.39 -20.65 -8.66
C ARG A 181 9.13 -21.00 -7.19
N ASN A 182 8.63 -20.05 -6.41
CA ASN A 182 8.38 -20.19 -4.98
C ASN A 182 7.30 -19.19 -4.52
N LEU A 183 6.97 -19.18 -3.23
CA LEU A 183 6.07 -18.21 -2.62
C LEU A 183 6.55 -16.78 -2.88
N LEU A 184 5.65 -15.95 -3.40
CA LEU A 184 5.93 -14.56 -3.68
C LEU A 184 5.79 -13.69 -2.43
N LEU A 185 6.68 -12.73 -2.28
CA LEU A 185 6.55 -11.66 -1.30
C LEU A 185 5.43 -10.70 -1.74
N HIS A 186 4.59 -10.28 -0.79
CA HIS A 186 3.52 -9.31 -1.06
C HIS A 186 4.10 -7.95 -1.45
N GLY A 187 3.50 -7.29 -2.46
CA GLY A 187 3.80 -5.89 -2.76
C GLY A 187 3.65 -4.95 -1.54
N PRO A 188 2.56 -5.04 -0.76
CA PRO A 188 2.40 -4.32 0.51
C PRO A 188 3.49 -4.59 1.53
N LEU A 189 3.97 -5.84 1.64
CA LEU A 189 5.01 -6.18 2.58
C LEU A 189 6.34 -5.52 2.18
N SER A 190 6.67 -5.50 0.88
CA SER A 190 7.81 -4.72 0.37
C SER A 190 7.71 -3.25 0.77
N LEU A 191 6.53 -2.64 0.66
CA LEU A 191 6.30 -1.25 1.05
C LEU A 191 6.51 -1.03 2.57
N VAL A 192 5.98 -1.92 3.41
CA VAL A 192 6.18 -1.88 4.87
C VAL A 192 7.67 -1.95 5.23
N LEU A 193 8.42 -2.85 4.58
CA LEU A 193 9.86 -2.98 4.78
C LEU A 193 10.60 -1.69 4.36
N MET A 194 10.28 -1.13 3.19
CA MET A 194 10.87 0.13 2.71
C MET A 194 10.58 1.29 3.67
N PHE A 195 9.36 1.39 4.18
CA PHE A 195 9.01 2.41 5.17
C PHE A 195 9.72 2.22 6.50
N SER A 196 9.82 0.98 7.00
CA SER A 196 10.50 0.68 8.24
C SER A 196 11.97 1.10 8.18
N VAL A 197 12.67 0.76 7.09
CA VAL A 197 14.07 1.13 6.91
C VAL A 197 14.23 2.63 6.67
N LEU A 198 13.42 3.26 5.82
CA LEU A 198 13.49 4.71 5.60
C LEU A 198 13.26 5.49 6.90
N ARG A 199 12.26 5.11 7.70
CA ARG A 199 11.96 5.78 8.99
C ARG A 199 13.13 5.74 9.96
N SER A 200 13.95 4.69 9.93
CA SER A 200 15.15 4.59 10.78
C SER A 200 16.24 5.60 10.42
N GLN A 201 16.16 6.22 9.23
CA GLN A 201 17.15 7.17 8.71
C GLN A 201 16.66 8.63 8.75
N LEU A 202 15.43 8.87 9.23
CA LEU A 202 14.87 10.22 9.34
C LEU A 202 15.33 10.91 10.62
N GLN A 203 15.44 12.23 10.57
CA GLN A 203 15.73 13.03 11.76
C GLN A 203 14.51 13.06 12.70
N PRO A 204 14.72 13.28 14.02
CA PRO A 204 13.62 13.49 14.95
C PRO A 204 12.66 14.58 14.47
N GLY A 205 11.36 14.27 14.43
CA GLY A 205 10.31 15.19 13.96
C GLY A 205 10.06 15.16 12.44
N GLU A 206 10.89 14.49 11.65
CA GLU A 206 10.61 14.27 10.22
C GLU A 206 9.61 13.14 10.02
N ILE A 207 8.71 13.34 9.06
CA ILE A 207 7.77 12.35 8.56
C ILE A 207 7.96 12.14 7.06
N ILE A 208 7.45 11.01 6.57
CA ILE A 208 7.31 10.79 5.13
C ILE A 208 6.07 11.53 4.67
N LYS A 209 6.21 12.53 3.81
CA LYS A 209 5.10 13.31 3.24
C LYS A 209 4.53 12.64 2.00
N ARG A 210 5.41 12.14 1.13
CA ARG A 210 5.03 11.45 -0.12
C ARG A 210 5.94 10.28 -0.37
N PHE A 211 5.39 9.21 -0.95
CA PHE A 211 6.14 8.03 -1.36
C PHE A 211 5.60 7.51 -2.69
N ASN A 212 6.47 7.25 -3.65
CA ASN A 212 6.11 6.62 -4.92
C ASN A 212 6.92 5.36 -5.09
N TYR A 213 6.34 4.30 -5.65
CA TYR A 213 7.06 3.04 -5.85
C TYR A 213 6.55 2.22 -7.02
N ARG A 214 7.41 1.34 -7.50
CA ARG A 214 7.12 0.35 -8.54
C ARG A 214 7.77 -0.98 -8.20
N ASN A 215 7.01 -2.05 -8.39
CA ASN A 215 7.49 -3.42 -8.30
C ASN A 215 8.00 -3.84 -9.69
N LEU A 216 9.28 -4.15 -9.78
CA LEU A 216 9.99 -4.38 -11.04
C LEU A 216 10.32 -5.86 -11.25
N ALA A 217 10.59 -6.59 -10.17
CA ALA A 217 10.87 -8.01 -10.21
C ALA A 217 10.27 -8.72 -8.97
N PRO A 218 9.92 -10.01 -9.09
CA PRO A 218 9.38 -10.77 -7.97
C PRO A 218 10.44 -11.01 -6.89
N LEU A 219 10.01 -10.95 -5.64
CA LEU A 219 10.76 -11.34 -4.45
C LEU A 219 10.12 -12.61 -3.87
N TYR A 220 10.92 -13.48 -3.24
CA TYR A 220 10.47 -14.80 -2.82
C TYR A 220 10.78 -15.09 -1.36
N ALA A 221 9.97 -15.97 -0.77
CA ALA A 221 10.26 -16.50 0.56
C ALA A 221 11.58 -17.30 0.57
N ASN A 222 12.26 -17.24 1.71
CA ASN A 222 13.54 -17.88 2.00
C ASN A 222 14.70 -17.45 1.08
N GLU A 223 14.55 -16.33 0.37
CA GLU A 223 15.62 -15.68 -0.36
C GLU A 223 15.97 -14.36 0.33
N GLU A 224 17.26 -14.09 0.52
CA GLU A 224 17.70 -12.82 1.11
C GLU A 224 17.34 -11.67 0.16
N LEU A 225 16.81 -10.60 0.75
CA LEU A 225 16.63 -9.31 0.10
C LEU A 225 17.33 -8.23 0.91
N ARG A 226 17.66 -7.14 0.24
CA ARG A 226 18.35 -5.98 0.82
C ARG A 226 17.52 -4.73 0.57
N VAL A 227 17.05 -4.10 1.65
CA VAL A 227 16.33 -2.84 1.61
C VAL A 227 17.35 -1.71 1.73
N CYS A 228 17.42 -0.88 0.71
CA CYS A 228 18.44 0.13 0.50
C CYS A 228 17.83 1.53 0.56
N VAL A 229 18.56 2.47 1.17
CA VAL A 229 18.19 3.89 1.24
C VAL A 229 19.35 4.72 0.70
N GLY A 230 19.00 5.74 -0.09
CA GLY A 230 19.94 6.73 -0.58
C GLY A 230 19.33 8.12 -0.54
N LYS A 231 20.01 9.07 0.09
CA LYS A 231 19.62 10.47 0.12
C LYS A 231 19.99 11.16 -1.20
N ASP A 232 19.11 11.99 -1.72
CA ASP A 232 19.39 12.81 -2.89
C ASP A 232 20.45 13.87 -2.53
N ALA A 233 21.51 13.97 -3.33
CA ALA A 233 22.62 14.88 -3.05
C ALA A 233 22.23 16.35 -3.22
N ASP A 234 21.30 16.64 -4.13
CA ASP A 234 20.88 18.00 -4.47
C ASP A 234 19.65 18.44 -3.66
N LYS A 235 18.90 17.47 -3.09
CA LYS A 235 17.63 17.72 -2.39
C LYS A 235 17.62 17.00 -1.05
N SER A 236 17.96 17.75 0.00
CA SER A 236 18.07 17.23 1.38
C SER A 236 16.80 16.55 1.91
N ASN A 237 15.63 16.86 1.35
CA ASN A 237 14.35 16.30 1.74
C ASN A 237 13.88 15.12 0.87
N LYS A 238 14.71 14.64 -0.06
CA LYS A 238 14.37 13.52 -0.94
C LYS A 238 15.25 12.30 -0.68
N TYR A 239 14.61 11.15 -0.71
CA TYR A 239 15.25 9.85 -0.60
C TYR A 239 14.84 8.96 -1.78
N GLU A 240 15.79 8.21 -2.31
CA GLU A 240 15.51 6.99 -3.06
C GLU A 240 15.52 5.82 -2.08
N VAL A 241 14.55 4.93 -2.21
CA VAL A 241 14.47 3.69 -1.45
C VAL A 241 14.24 2.56 -2.42
N TRP A 242 14.95 1.45 -2.28
CA TRP A 242 14.77 0.31 -3.17
C TRP A 242 14.99 -1.00 -2.45
N ILE A 243 14.52 -2.09 -3.05
CA ILE A 243 14.82 -3.45 -2.61
C ILE A 243 15.63 -4.15 -3.69
N GLU A 244 16.74 -4.75 -3.29
CA GLU A 244 17.49 -5.69 -4.11
C GLU A 244 17.11 -7.13 -3.75
N GLY A 245 16.88 -7.97 -4.77
CA GLY A 245 16.67 -9.40 -4.57
C GLY A 245 18.00 -10.16 -4.44
N LYS A 246 17.92 -11.49 -4.26
CA LYS A 246 19.09 -12.38 -4.11
C LYS A 246 20.13 -12.23 -5.23
N GLU A 247 19.67 -12.06 -6.47
CA GLU A 247 20.54 -11.90 -7.65
C GLU A 247 21.06 -10.45 -7.81
N GLY A 248 20.78 -9.58 -6.85
CA GLY A 248 20.95 -8.13 -6.95
C GLY A 248 19.92 -7.48 -7.88
N GLY A 249 20.17 -6.23 -8.25
CA GLY A 249 19.24 -5.47 -9.09
C GLY A 249 18.03 -4.94 -8.34
N TYR A 250 17.31 -3.98 -8.93
CA TYR A 250 16.06 -3.47 -8.38
C TYR A 250 14.94 -4.51 -8.52
N ALA A 251 14.44 -5.00 -7.38
CA ALA A 251 13.17 -5.70 -7.30
C ALA A 251 12.00 -4.75 -7.04
N VAL A 252 12.22 -3.74 -6.18
CA VAL A 252 11.28 -2.64 -5.94
C VAL A 252 12.06 -1.34 -5.97
N LYS A 253 11.54 -0.30 -6.62
CA LYS A 253 12.15 1.04 -6.61
C LYS A 253 11.12 2.05 -6.15
N GLY A 254 11.54 2.99 -5.29
CA GLY A 254 10.70 4.08 -4.84
C GLY A 254 11.47 5.36 -4.53
N SER A 255 10.71 6.42 -4.36
CA SER A 255 11.18 7.75 -3.97
C SER A 255 10.28 8.32 -2.88
N ALA A 256 10.90 8.99 -1.92
CA ALA A 256 10.23 9.61 -0.80
C ALA A 256 10.54 11.10 -0.73
N VAL A 257 9.55 11.88 -0.34
CA VAL A 257 9.72 13.26 0.13
C VAL A 257 9.44 13.26 1.62
N VAL A 258 10.35 13.79 2.41
CA VAL A 258 10.26 13.86 3.86
C VAL A 258 10.31 15.30 4.35
N GLY A 259 9.97 15.53 5.61
CA GLY A 259 10.12 16.82 6.26
C GLY A 259 9.32 16.89 7.55
N PRO A 260 9.36 18.01 8.28
CA PRO A 260 8.58 18.19 9.49
C PRO A 260 7.08 18.21 9.17
N LEU A 261 6.24 17.94 10.18
CA LEU A 261 4.83 18.33 10.14
C LEU A 261 4.72 19.84 9.88
N ASP A 262 3.66 20.24 9.21
CA ASP A 262 3.42 21.65 8.96
C ASP A 262 3.01 22.29 10.30
N THR A 263 3.67 23.38 10.67
CA THR A 263 3.31 24.15 11.87
C THR A 263 1.97 24.81 11.60
N VAL A 264 0.98 24.52 12.44
CA VAL A 264 -0.27 25.30 12.44
C VAL A 264 0.13 26.65 13.02
N ASP A 265 0.21 27.69 12.18
CA ASP A 265 0.30 29.06 12.68
C ASP A 265 -0.92 29.27 13.58
N SER A 266 -0.65 29.47 14.87
CA SER A 266 -1.62 29.72 15.93
C SER A 266 -2.32 31.06 15.77
#